data_AF-A0A090RUS5-F1
#
_entry.id   AF-A0A090RUS5-F1
#
_cell.length_a   1.000
_cell.length_b   1.000
_cell.length_c   1.000
_cell.angle_alpha   90.00
_cell.angle_beta   90.00
_cell.angle_gamma   90.00
#
_symmetry.space_group_name_H-M   'P 1'
#
loop_
_entity.id
_entity.type
_entity.pdbx_description
1 polymer ?
#
loop_
_entity_poly.entity_id
_entity_poly.type
_entity_poly.pdbx_seq_one_letter_code
_entity_poly.pdbx_strand_id
1 'polypeptide(L)' 'MLAQASGTAQFYDRDTDPAMAKEGMKGFQEFMVKPERVDQILKRLEKVRQRTFKN' A
#
# COMPACT_ATOMS: atom_id res chain seq x y z
N MET A 1 -13.41 -23.14 2.94
CA MET A 1 -11.98 -22.80 2.99
C MET A 1 -11.72 -21.71 1.95
N LEU A 2 -11.70 -20.45 2.39
CA LEU A 2 -11.47 -19.29 1.50
C LEU A 2 -9.98 -19.01 1.25
N ALA A 3 -9.09 -19.70 1.97
CA ALA A 3 -7.64 -19.51 1.89
C ALA A 3 -7.00 -19.99 0.57
N GLN A 4 -7.73 -20.74 -0.27
CA GLN A 4 -7.23 -21.34 -1.51
C GLN A 4 -7.86 -20.71 -2.77
N ALA A 5 -8.69 -19.69 -2.63
CA ALA A 5 -9.26 -18.99 -3.78
C ALA A 5 -8.19 -18.07 -4.38
N SER A 6 -7.63 -18.46 -5.53
CA SER A 6 -6.82 -17.58 -6.38
C SER A 6 -7.70 -16.41 -6.84
N GLY A 7 -7.70 -15.30 -6.10
CA GLY A 7 -8.47 -14.11 -6.44
C GLY A 7 -9.27 -13.45 -5.32
N THR A 8 -9.29 -13.99 -4.09
CA THR A 8 -9.82 -13.24 -2.95
C THR A 8 -8.68 -12.43 -2.33
N ALA A 9 -8.64 -11.12 -2.59
CA ALA A 9 -7.81 -10.21 -1.81
C ALA A 9 -8.16 -10.40 -0.33
N GLN A 10 -7.19 -10.82 0.46
CA GLN A 10 -7.46 -11.17 1.86
C GLN A 10 -7.50 -9.90 2.67
N PHE A 11 -6.48 -9.04 2.55
CA PHE A 11 -6.41 -7.64 3.02
C PHE A 11 -5.15 -6.99 2.44
N TYR A 12 -5.13 -5.66 2.27
CA TYR A 12 -3.99 -4.95 1.68
C TYR A 12 -2.65 -5.26 2.36
N ASP A 13 -2.62 -5.40 3.70
CA ASP A 13 -1.43 -5.75 4.48
C ASP A 13 -0.99 -7.21 4.34
N ARG A 14 -1.91 -8.10 3.95
CA ARG A 14 -1.65 -9.52 3.67
C ARG A 14 -1.25 -9.77 2.23
N ASP A 15 -1.73 -8.93 1.32
CA ASP A 15 -1.56 -9.08 -0.12
C ASP A 15 -0.34 -8.28 -0.65
N THR A 16 0.41 -7.60 0.22
CA THR A 16 1.61 -6.84 -0.14
C THR A 16 2.74 -7.03 0.89
N ASP A 17 3.95 -6.63 0.54
CA ASP A 17 5.09 -6.61 1.47
C ASP A 17 4.83 -5.68 2.69
N PRO A 18 5.26 -6.05 3.92
CA PRO A 18 5.02 -5.28 5.13
C PRO A 18 5.46 -3.80 5.07
N ALA A 19 6.55 -3.48 4.38
CA ALA A 19 7.01 -2.10 4.23
C ALA A 19 6.05 -1.28 3.35
N MET A 20 5.52 -1.90 2.29
CA MET A 20 4.53 -1.29 1.41
C MET A 20 3.16 -1.15 2.09
N ALA A 21 2.76 -2.16 2.88
CA ALA A 21 1.52 -2.13 3.65
C ALA A 21 1.52 -0.95 4.63
N LYS A 22 2.60 -0.82 5.42
CA LYS A 22 2.75 0.22 6.43
C LYS A 22 2.73 1.63 5.84
N GLU A 23 3.51 1.87 4.79
CA GLU A 23 3.58 3.20 4.16
C GLU A 23 2.29 3.52 3.38
N GLY A 24 1.64 2.50 2.78
CA GLY A 24 0.31 2.63 2.17
C GLY A 24 -0.75 3.08 3.16
N MET A 25 -0.79 2.49 4.36
CA MET A 25 -1.75 2.87 5.40
C MET A 25 -1.52 4.29 5.95
N LYS A 26 -0.26 4.71 6.11
CA LYS A 26 0.04 6.11 6.46
C LYS A 26 -0.41 7.08 5.38
N GLY A 27 -0.14 6.75 4.11
CA GLY A 27 -0.57 7.56 2.98
C GLY A 27 -2.10 7.69 2.90
N PHE A 28 -2.82 6.59 3.12
CA PHE A 28 -4.27 6.58 3.17
C PHE A 28 -4.83 7.46 4.30
N GLN A 29 -4.28 7.34 5.51
CA GLN A 29 -4.68 8.20 6.64
C GLN A 29 -4.40 9.68 6.36
N GLU A 30 -3.26 10.00 5.76
CA GLU A 30 -2.92 11.39 5.40
C GLU A 30 -3.90 11.94 4.36
N PHE A 31 -4.26 11.15 3.34
CA PHE A 31 -5.23 11.55 2.32
C PHE A 31 -6.61 11.85 2.91
N MET A 32 -7.05 11.09 3.91
CA MET A 32 -8.34 11.31 4.57
C MET A 32 -8.45 12.66 5.28
N VAL A 33 -7.32 13.21 5.73
CA VAL A 33 -7.27 14.53 6.40
C VAL A 33 -6.86 15.64 5.44
N LYS A 34 -6.04 15.32 4.43
CA LYS A 34 -5.39 16.28 3.50
C LYS A 34 -5.42 15.74 2.07
N PRO A 35 -6.59 15.73 1.42
CA PRO A 35 -6.75 15.16 0.08
C PRO A 35 -5.88 15.86 -0.97
N GLU A 36 -5.56 17.14 -0.78
CA GLU A 36 -4.68 17.93 -1.66
C GLU A 36 -3.23 17.43 -1.71
N ARG A 37 -2.82 16.55 -0.79
CA ARG A 37 -1.47 15.98 -0.74
C ARG A 37 -1.30 14.70 -1.55
N VAL A 38 -2.30 14.28 -2.31
CA VAL A 38 -2.31 13.02 -3.08
C VAL A 38 -1.02 12.82 -3.88
N ASP A 39 -0.52 13.84 -4.58
CA ASP A 39 0.71 13.74 -5.38
C ASP A 39 1.96 13.45 -4.53
N GLN A 40 2.04 14.05 -3.34
CA GLN A 40 3.17 13.83 -2.42
C GLN A 40 3.09 12.45 -1.77
N ILE A 41 1.89 11.97 -1.50
CA ILE A 41 1.63 10.62 -0.99
C ILE A 41 2.07 9.61 -2.05
N LEU A 42 1.58 9.74 -3.29
CA LEU A 42 1.92 8.84 -4.40
C LEU A 42 3.42 8.82 -4.69
N LYS A 43 4.10 9.97 -4.69
CA LYS A 43 5.56 10.05 -4.85
C LYS A 43 6.32 9.29 -3.76
N ARG A 44 5.84 9.29 -2.51
CA ARG A 44 6.44 8.50 -1.42
C ARG A 44 6.17 7.01 -1.61
N LEU A 45 4.94 6.64 -1.92
CA LEU A 45 4.56 5.24 -2.17
C LEU A 45 5.36 4.64 -3.33
N GLU A 46 5.62 5.39 -4.39
CA GLU A 46 6.44 4.90 -5.50
C GLU A 46 7.89 4.65 -5.08
N LYS A 47 8.48 5.50 -4.24
CA LYS A 47 9.83 5.26 -3.69
C LYS A 47 9.87 4.00 -2.84
N VAL A 48 8.81 3.72 -2.07
CA VAL A 48 8.70 2.50 -1.26
C VAL A 48 8.55 1.30 -2.18
N ARG A 49 7.64 1.35 -3.14
CA ARG A 49 7.42 0.29 -4.14
C ARG A 49 8.72 -0.10 -4.85
N GLN A 50 9.50 0.88 -5.32
CA GLN A 50 10.79 0.65 -5.98
C GLN A 50 11.84 0.01 -5.07
N ARG A 51 11.82 0.30 -3.76
CA ARG A 51 12.77 -0.32 -2.81
C ARG A 51 12.36 -1.74 -2.44
N THR A 52 11.06 -1.94 -2.25
CA THR A 52 10.47 -3.17 -1.76
C THR A 52 10.38 -4.25 -2.85
N PHE A 53 9.97 -3.88 -4.06
CA PHE A 53 9.76 -4.81 -5.18
C PHE A 53 10.86 -4.69 -6.23
N LYS A 54 12.08 -4.48 -5.77
CA LYS A 54 13.26 -4.39 -6.64
C LYS A 54 13.53 -5.75 -7.26
N ASN A 55 13.17 -5.89 -8.54
CA ASN A 55 13.78 -6.84 -9.46
C ASN A 55 14.85 -6.09 -10.26
#